data_AF-A0A847MT31-F1
#
_entry.id   AF-A0A847MT31-F1
#
_cell.length_a   1.000
_cell.length_b   1.000
_cell.length_c   1.000
_cell.angle_alpha   90.00
_cell.angle_beta   90.00
_cell.angle_gamma   90.00
#
_symmetry.space_group_name_H-M   'P 1'
#
loop_
_entity.id
_entity.type
_entity.pdbx_description
1 polymer ?
#
loop_
_entity_poly.entity_id
_entity_poly.type
_entity_poly.pdbx_seq_one_letter_code
_entity_poly.pdbx_strand_id
1 'polypeptide(L)'
;MTTVYRVFPDYSADPVWAVDGMVDLDELPITDDLRDRLRAWNAEWEELVGVRTGRFRIIDKDGHRRWKQSGRYLARNLERELGPGVEIQYQP
;
A
#
# COMPACT_ATOMS: atom_id res chain seq x y z
N MET A 1 -6.31 16.89 16.15
CA MET A 1 -6.61 16.75 14.71
C MET A 1 -6.12 15.38 14.29
N THR A 2 -6.90 14.66 13.50
CA THR A 2 -6.53 13.32 13.01
C THR A 2 -5.87 13.47 11.64
N THR A 3 -4.68 12.91 11.46
CA THR A 3 -4.03 12.80 10.15
C THR A 3 -4.58 11.57 9.43
N VAL A 4 -4.98 11.72 8.17
CA VAL A 4 -5.53 10.61 7.38
C VAL A 4 -4.53 10.25 6.29
N TYR A 5 -4.14 8.98 6.24
CA TYR A 5 -3.42 8.41 5.10
C TYR A 5 -4.28 7.40 4.36
N ARG A 6 -4.09 7.31 3.06
CA ARG A 6 -4.69 6.31 2.18
C ARG A 6 -3.63 5.31 1.77
N VAL A 7 -4.00 4.03 1.74
CA VAL A 7 -3.13 2.93 1.30
C VAL A 7 -3.79 2.26 0.10
N PHE A 8 -3.19 2.41 -1.07
CA PHE A 8 -3.65 1.84 -2.33
C PHE A 8 -2.44 1.60 -3.26
N PRO A 9 -2.53 0.64 -4.20
CA PRO A 9 -1.43 0.45 -5.14
C PRO A 9 -1.38 1.61 -6.13
N ASP A 10 -0.17 2.07 -6.44
CA ASP A 10 0.04 3.13 -7.42
C ASP A 10 1.22 2.77 -8.33
N TYR A 11 1.07 3.08 -9.62
CA TYR A 11 2.15 2.88 -10.57
C TYR A 11 3.24 3.90 -10.32
N SER A 12 4.48 3.43 -10.16
CA SER A 12 5.67 4.28 -10.01
C SER A 12 5.72 5.17 -8.75
N ALA A 13 4.87 4.92 -7.75
CA ALA A 13 4.86 5.66 -6.49
C ALA A 13 4.84 4.71 -5.28
N ASP A 14 5.19 5.22 -4.10
CA ASP A 14 4.97 4.49 -2.85
C ASP A 14 3.45 4.40 -2.55
N PRO A 15 2.97 3.33 -1.91
CA PRO A 15 1.54 3.02 -1.79
C PRO A 15 0.80 3.83 -0.71
N VAL A 16 1.43 4.87 -0.13
CA VAL A 16 0.86 5.68 0.96
C VAL A 16 0.69 7.12 0.51
N TRP A 17 -0.52 7.66 0.72
CA TRP A 17 -0.89 8.99 0.29
C TRP A 17 -1.53 9.77 1.42
N ALA A 18 -1.07 11.00 1.62
CA ALA A 18 -1.72 11.98 2.46
C ALA A 18 -2.80 12.75 1.65
N VAL A 19 -3.36 13.79 2.25
CA VAL A 19 -4.33 14.68 1.57
C VAL A 19 -3.65 15.57 0.53
N ASP A 20 -2.39 15.93 0.76
CA ASP A 20 -1.58 16.84 -0.03
C ASP A 20 -0.71 16.15 -1.09
N GLY A 21 -0.53 14.83 -1.01
CA GLY A 21 0.17 14.08 -2.05
C GLY A 21 0.62 12.68 -1.65
N MET A 22 1.45 12.10 -2.51
CA MET A 22 2.17 10.86 -2.22
C MET A 22 3.15 11.11 -1.08
N VAL A 23 3.25 10.14 -0.17
CA VAL A 23 4.17 10.18 0.96
C VAL A 23 5.36 9.30 0.65
N ASP A 24 6.56 9.88 0.69
CA ASP A 24 7.79 9.09 0.67
C ASP A 24 7.87 8.27 1.96
N LEU A 25 7.89 6.94 1.84
CA LEU A 25 7.94 6.07 3.03
C LEU A 25 9.23 6.23 3.82
N ASP A 26 10.30 6.75 3.21
CA ASP A 26 11.56 7.05 3.91
C ASP A 26 11.41 8.25 4.87
N GLU A 27 10.36 9.07 4.72
CA GLU A 27 10.04 10.17 5.64
C GLU A 27 9.10 9.77 6.78
N LEU A 28 8.48 8.59 6.72
CA LEU A 28 7.60 8.11 7.78
C LEU A 28 8.38 7.49 8.94
N PRO A 29 7.96 7.73 10.20
CA PRO A 29 8.57 7.14 11.38
C PRO A 29 8.10 5.69 11.58
N ILE A 30 8.26 4.85 10.56
CA ILE A 30 7.95 3.42 10.55
C ILE A 30 9.22 2.59 10.46
N THR A 31 9.10 1.32 10.81
CA THR A 31 10.20 0.36 10.71
C THR A 31 10.58 0.08 9.26
N ASP A 32 11.87 -0.22 9.04
CA ASP A 32 12.37 -0.62 7.72
C ASP A 32 11.64 -1.88 7.19
N ASP A 33 11.30 -2.85 8.07
CA ASP A 33 10.52 -4.03 7.68
C ASP A 33 9.14 -3.67 7.13
N LEU A 34 8.41 -2.76 7.78
CA LEU A 34 7.10 -2.35 7.30
C LEU A 34 7.22 -1.56 5.99
N ARG A 35 8.22 -0.68 5.87
CA ARG A 35 8.51 0.07 4.65
C ARG A 35 8.75 -0.86 3.47
N ASP A 36 9.65 -1.82 3.62
CA ASP A 36 10.00 -2.77 2.57
C ASP A 36 8.81 -3.64 2.16
N ARG A 37 7.98 -4.04 3.13
CA ARG A 37 6.76 -4.81 2.88
C ARG A 37 5.69 -4.02 2.13
N LEU A 38 5.52 -2.73 2.42
CA LEU A 38 4.61 -1.85 1.67
C LEU A 38 5.08 -1.72 0.21
N ARG A 39 6.38 -1.48 -0.02
CA ARG A 39 6.97 -1.41 -1.36
C ARG A 39 6.81 -2.72 -2.13
N ALA A 40 7.11 -3.85 -1.48
CA ALA A 40 6.94 -5.17 -2.09
C ALA A 40 5.47 -5.48 -2.41
N TRP A 41 4.54 -5.09 -1.54
CA TRP A 41 3.10 -5.23 -1.78
C TRP A 41 2.64 -4.41 -2.99
N ASN A 42 3.15 -3.19 -3.17
CA ASN A 42 2.85 -2.39 -4.35
C ASN A 42 3.41 -3.04 -5.64
N ALA A 43 4.65 -3.50 -5.61
CA ALA A 43 5.28 -4.18 -6.74
C ALA A 43 4.55 -5.48 -7.15
N GLU A 44 4.04 -6.26 -6.17
CA GLU A 44 3.24 -7.46 -6.45
C GLU A 44 1.96 -7.13 -7.25
N TRP A 45 1.33 -5.98 -6.98
CA TRP A 45 0.15 -5.56 -7.71
C TRP A 45 0.43 -5.35 -9.20
N GLU A 46 1.57 -4.75 -9.56
CA GLU A 46 1.96 -4.54 -10.97
C GLU A 46 2.14 -5.86 -11.74
N GLU A 47 2.49 -6.94 -11.06
CA GLU A 47 2.58 -8.29 -11.65
C GLU A 47 1.20 -8.96 -11.77
N LEU A 48 0.31 -8.70 -10.81
CA LEU A 48 -1.06 -9.25 -10.77
C LEU A 48 -2.01 -8.58 -11.76
N VAL A 49 -1.87 -7.27 -11.95
CA VAL A 49 -2.45 -6.56 -13.08
C VAL A 49 -1.60 -6.93 -14.27
N GLY A 50 -2.17 -7.48 -15.34
CA GLY A 50 -1.39 -7.98 -16.47
C GLY A 50 -0.68 -6.90 -17.32
N VAL A 51 -0.06 -5.88 -16.70
CA VAL A 51 0.67 -4.77 -17.31
C VAL A 51 1.78 -5.29 -18.22
N ARG A 52 2.59 -6.24 -17.72
CA ARG A 52 3.66 -6.88 -18.51
C ARG A 52 3.14 -7.63 -19.74
N THR A 53 1.86 -7.98 -19.75
CA THR A 53 1.19 -8.67 -20.87
C THR A 53 0.24 -7.76 -21.65
N GLY A 54 0.23 -6.44 -21.36
CA GLY A 54 -0.62 -5.45 -22.00
C GLY A 54 -2.13 -5.62 -21.73
N ARG A 55 -2.52 -6.41 -20.73
CA ARG A 55 -3.93 -6.73 -20.45
C ARG A 55 -4.61 -5.74 -19.53
N PHE A 56 -3.84 -5.05 -18.67
CA PHE A 56 -4.32 -4.03 -17.71
C PHE A 56 -5.57 -4.45 -16.90
N ARG A 57 -5.64 -5.75 -16.56
CA ARG A 57 -6.70 -6.35 -15.74
C ARG A 57 -6.10 -7.44 -14.86
N ILE A 58 -6.77 -7.77 -13.76
CA ILE A 58 -6.38 -8.89 -12.89
C ILE A 58 -6.36 -10.20 -13.68
N ILE A 59 -5.17 -10.80 -13.81
CA ILE A 59 -4.98 -12.07 -14.51
C ILE A 59 -4.91 -13.27 -13.56
N ASP A 60 -4.49 -13.04 -12.31
CA ASP A 60 -4.53 -14.03 -11.22
C ASP A 60 -5.49 -13.57 -10.13
N LYS A 61 -6.68 -14.18 -10.09
CA LYS A 61 -7.73 -13.83 -9.12
C LYS A 61 -7.41 -14.29 -7.70
N ASP A 62 -6.74 -15.42 -7.54
CA ASP A 62 -6.41 -15.96 -6.22
C ASP A 62 -5.19 -15.25 -5.65
N GLY A 63 -4.20 -14.94 -6.49
CA GLY A 63 -3.10 -14.02 -6.16
C GLY A 63 -3.63 -12.66 -5.73
N HIS A 64 -4.52 -12.05 -6.52
CA HIS A 64 -5.15 -10.79 -6.15
C HIS A 64 -5.95 -10.86 -4.84
N ARG A 65 -6.61 -11.99 -4.54
CA ARG A 65 -7.31 -12.16 -3.26
C ARG A 65 -6.32 -12.17 -2.08
N ARG A 66 -5.18 -12.87 -2.21
CA ARG A 66 -4.13 -12.90 -1.18
C ARG A 66 -3.47 -11.53 -1.01
N TRP A 67 -3.16 -10.87 -2.11
CA TRP A 67 -2.63 -9.51 -2.14
C TRP A 67 -3.56 -8.51 -1.42
N LYS A 68 -4.87 -8.60 -1.62
CA LYS A 68 -5.83 -7.75 -0.89
C LYS A 68 -5.83 -8.00 0.62
N GLN A 69 -5.58 -9.24 1.05
CA GLN A 69 -5.52 -9.60 2.46
C GLN A 69 -4.22 -9.09 3.09
N SER A 70 -3.08 -9.23 2.40
CA SER A 70 -1.80 -8.71 2.89
C SER A 70 -1.83 -7.18 2.99
N GLY A 71 -2.37 -6.46 2.01
CA GLY A 71 -2.50 -5.00 2.08
C GLY A 71 -3.32 -4.52 3.27
N ARG A 72 -4.40 -5.23 3.62
CA ARG A 72 -5.21 -4.93 4.81
C ARG A 72 -4.42 -5.14 6.11
N TYR A 73 -3.55 -6.14 6.15
CA TYR A 73 -2.67 -6.38 7.29
C TYR A 73 -1.60 -5.29 7.42
N LEU A 74 -0.99 -4.90 6.29
CA LEU A 74 0.02 -3.83 6.25
C LEU A 74 -0.58 -2.48 6.66
N ALA A 75 -1.78 -2.13 6.19
CA ALA A 75 -2.49 -0.92 6.59
C ALA A 75 -2.72 -0.84 8.10
N ARG A 76 -3.04 -1.97 8.76
CA ARG A 76 -3.18 -2.04 10.22
C ARG A 76 -1.86 -1.92 10.96
N ASN A 77 -0.77 -2.47 10.40
CA ASN A 77 0.56 -2.30 10.99
C ASN A 77 1.03 -0.85 10.87
N LEU A 78 0.76 -0.21 9.73
CA LEU A 78 1.03 1.21 9.51
C LEU A 78 0.30 2.09 10.52
N GLU A 79 -0.99 1.86 10.73
CA GLU A 79 -1.78 2.59 11.73
C GLU A 79 -1.18 2.42 13.15
N ARG A 80 -0.75 1.20 13.50
CA ARG A 80 -0.12 0.91 14.78
C ARG A 80 1.23 1.61 14.96
N GLU A 81 2.06 1.65 13.93
CA GLU A 81 3.39 2.26 14.02
C GLU A 81 3.35 3.79 14.03
N LEU A 82 2.44 4.39 13.25
CA LEU A 82 2.25 5.85 13.24
C LEU A 82 1.57 6.35 14.53
N GLY A 83 0.85 5.47 15.23
CA GLY A 83 0.35 5.73 16.56
C GLY A 83 -0.95 6.53 16.60
N PRO A 84 -1.35 6.98 17.80
CA PRO A 84 -2.64 7.61 18.01
C PRO A 84 -2.75 8.95 17.28
N GLY A 85 -3.94 9.24 16.73
CA GLY A 85 -4.18 10.46 15.96
C GLY A 85 -3.92 10.31 14.46
N VAL A 86 -3.58 9.10 14.00
CA VAL A 86 -3.54 8.74 12.59
C VAL A 86 -4.66 7.76 12.26
N GLU A 87 -5.32 7.97 11.13
CA GLU A 87 -6.30 7.06 10.54
C GLU A 87 -5.76 6.53 9.20
N ILE A 88 -5.85 5.22 8.99
CA ILE A 88 -5.47 4.59 7.72
C ILE A 88 -6.69 4.12 6.94
N GLN A 89 -6.86 4.65 5.73
CA GLN A 89 -7.91 4.26 4.79
C GLN A 89 -7.35 3.31 3.74
N TYR A 90 -7.67 2.02 3.87
CA TYR A 90 -7.24 1.00 2.91
C TYR A 90 -8.17 0.90 1.70
N GLN A 91 -7.61 1.07 0.50
CA GLN A 91 -8.31 1.11 -0.79
C GLN A 91 -7.61 0.18 -1.80
N PRO A 92 -7.86 -1.14 -1.77
CA PRO A 92 -7.27 -2.10 -2.71
C PRO A 92 -7.84 -2.05 -4.13
#